data_AF-A0A3C1GKS6-F1
#
_entry.id   AF-A0A3C1GKS6-F1
#
_cell.length_a   1.000
_cell.length_b   1.000
_cell.length_c   1.000
_cell.angle_alpha   90.00
_cell.angle_beta   90.00
_cell.angle_gamma   90.00
#
_symmetry.space_group_name_H-M   'P 1'
#
loop_
_entity.id
_entity.type
_entity.pdbx_description
1 polymer ?
#
loop_
_entity_poly.entity_id
_entity_poly.type
_entity_poly.pdbx_seq_one_letter_code
_entity_poly.pdbx_strand_id
1 'polypeptide(L)'
;MARRSPEDWHRLLEAHGWRDYAGLAKRLGCPFGTVAAGAKRAKEWFAKTGGIAKTENQRTQKPARARRVEQIRSDLTDTQAAAFWRILDGQSDARIGRDLGIDRGTVAAWKRDPVFAAHLSEVRADRDTAAQESAVAGKVEAIEADREVLRGLLVNFRVAGDPELRAKLAGPIRSIAADVMDRGGMPKTERVEHSGEV
;
A
#
# COMPACT_ATOMS: atom_id res chain seq x y z
N MET A 1 -9.72 -29.39 -19.91
CA MET A 1 -9.25 -27.98 -19.89
C MET A 1 -8.91 -27.60 -18.46
N ALA A 2 -7.67 -27.19 -18.19
CA ALA A 2 -7.22 -26.83 -16.84
C ALA A 2 -8.01 -25.62 -16.30
N ARG A 3 -8.56 -25.73 -15.09
CA ARG A 3 -9.22 -24.62 -14.41
C ARG A 3 -8.15 -23.61 -14.01
N ARG A 4 -8.07 -22.47 -14.70
CA ARG A 4 -7.21 -21.34 -14.30
C ARG A 4 -7.59 -20.85 -12.91
N SER A 5 -6.58 -20.50 -12.11
CA SER A 5 -6.79 -19.94 -10.77
C SER A 5 -7.43 -18.53 -10.86
N PRO A 6 -8.10 -18.04 -9.81
CA PRO A 6 -8.63 -16.67 -9.78
C PRO A 6 -7.56 -15.59 -9.99
N GLU A 7 -6.32 -15.83 -9.54
CA GLU A 7 -5.16 -14.95 -9.72
C GLU A 7 -4.74 -14.83 -11.19
N ASP A 8 -4.72 -15.95 -11.90
CA ASP A 8 -4.40 -15.98 -13.34
C ASP A 8 -5.45 -15.24 -14.16
N TRP A 9 -6.73 -15.35 -13.75
CA TRP A 9 -7.81 -14.58 -14.37
C TRP A 9 -7.65 -13.08 -14.16
N HIS A 10 -7.22 -12.66 -12.97
CA HIS A 10 -6.97 -11.25 -12.70
C HIS A 10 -5.86 -10.67 -13.57
N ARG A 11 -4.69 -11.34 -13.65
CA ARG A 11 -3.55 -10.86 -14.47
C ARG A 11 -3.93 -10.72 -15.95
N LEU A 12 -4.73 -11.65 -16.47
CA LEU A 12 -5.24 -11.58 -17.84
C LEU A 12 -6.20 -10.39 -18.05
N LEU A 13 -7.05 -10.09 -17.07
CA LEU A 13 -8.00 -8.97 -17.12
C LEU A 13 -7.32 -7.62 -16.93
N GLU A 14 -6.23 -7.53 -16.16
CA GLU A 14 -5.42 -6.31 -16.09
C GLU A 14 -4.68 -6.04 -17.40
N ALA A 15 -4.07 -7.06 -18.00
CA ALA A 15 -3.30 -6.92 -19.23
C ALA A 15 -4.17 -6.55 -20.45
N HIS A 16 -5.44 -6.97 -20.47
CA HIS A 16 -6.34 -6.81 -21.61
C HIS A 16 -7.54 -5.89 -21.33
N GLY A 17 -7.71 -5.44 -20.10
CA GLY A 17 -8.79 -4.56 -19.67
C GLY A 17 -10.04 -5.32 -19.19
N TRP A 18 -10.56 -4.88 -18.06
CA TRP A 18 -11.72 -5.45 -17.36
C TRP A 18 -13.06 -5.42 -18.11
N ARG A 19 -13.10 -4.82 -19.31
CA ARG A 19 -14.32 -4.67 -20.12
C ARG A 19 -14.26 -5.39 -21.46
N ASP A 20 -13.10 -5.87 -21.90
CA ASP A 20 -12.95 -6.56 -23.19
C ASP A 20 -13.04 -8.09 -23.05
N TYR A 21 -14.19 -8.56 -22.59
CA TYR A 21 -14.42 -10.00 -22.43
C TYR A 21 -14.49 -10.74 -23.77
N ALA A 22 -15.00 -10.09 -24.82
CA ALA A 22 -15.14 -10.67 -26.15
C ALA A 22 -13.78 -10.82 -26.85
N GLY A 23 -12.91 -9.81 -26.79
CA GLY A 23 -11.56 -9.89 -27.30
C GLY A 23 -10.72 -10.92 -26.55
N LEU A 24 -10.86 -10.99 -25.22
CA LEU A 24 -10.17 -11.99 -24.41
C LEU A 24 -10.64 -13.42 -24.72
N ALA A 25 -11.94 -13.64 -24.91
CA ALA A 25 -12.50 -14.95 -25.29
C ALA A 25 -11.95 -15.43 -26.65
N LYS A 26 -11.90 -14.52 -27.63
CA LYS A 26 -11.35 -14.80 -28.97
C LYS A 26 -9.86 -15.17 -28.90
N ARG A 27 -9.07 -14.46 -28.09
CA ARG A 27 -7.62 -14.71 -27.92
C ARG A 27 -7.32 -16.00 -27.17
N LEU A 28 -8.14 -16.33 -26.17
CA LEU A 28 -7.97 -17.54 -25.36
C LEU A 28 -8.61 -18.78 -26.00
N GLY A 29 -9.29 -18.62 -27.14
CA GLY A 29 -9.97 -19.71 -27.83
C GLY A 29 -11.05 -20.38 -26.96
N CYS A 30 -11.69 -19.61 -26.07
CA CYS A 30 -12.63 -20.15 -25.10
C CYS A 30 -14.01 -19.45 -25.20
N PRO A 31 -15.09 -20.11 -24.74
CA PRO A 31 -16.41 -19.50 -24.75
C PRO A 31 -16.46 -18.23 -23.89
N PHE A 32 -17.25 -17.25 -24.34
CA PHE A 32 -17.47 -16.00 -23.59
C PHE A 32 -17.89 -16.26 -22.13
N GLY A 33 -18.76 -17.25 -21.91
CA GLY A 33 -19.20 -17.64 -20.56
C GLY A 33 -18.07 -18.11 -19.64
N THR A 34 -16.99 -18.67 -20.19
CA THR A 34 -15.80 -19.08 -19.42
C THR A 34 -15.00 -17.87 -18.95
N VAL A 35 -14.88 -16.84 -19.79
CA VAL A 35 -14.24 -15.56 -19.44
C VAL A 35 -15.07 -14.81 -18.41
N ALA A 36 -16.39 -14.75 -18.59
CA ALA A 36 -17.30 -14.10 -17.63
C ALA A 36 -17.26 -14.79 -16.24
N ALA A 37 -17.27 -16.12 -16.21
CA ALA A 37 -17.13 -16.89 -14.97
C ALA A 37 -15.73 -16.78 -14.35
N GLY A 38 -14.68 -16.61 -15.17
CA GLY A 38 -13.32 -16.30 -14.73
C GLY A 38 -13.24 -14.92 -14.08
N ALA A 39 -13.81 -13.91 -14.72
CA ALA A 39 -13.87 -12.53 -14.22
C ALA A 39 -14.68 -12.42 -12.92
N LYS A 40 -15.82 -13.12 -12.81
CA LYS A 40 -16.59 -13.19 -11.57
C LYS A 40 -15.76 -13.78 -10.42
N ARG A 41 -15.09 -14.92 -10.66
CA ARG A 41 -14.21 -15.54 -9.66
C ARG A 41 -13.01 -14.67 -9.31
N ALA A 42 -12.44 -13.94 -10.26
CA ALA A 42 -11.38 -12.97 -10.01
C ALA A 42 -11.88 -11.83 -9.12
N LYS A 43 -13.08 -11.26 -9.38
CA LYS A 43 -13.70 -10.23 -8.54
C LYS A 43 -14.00 -10.70 -7.13
N GLU A 44 -14.60 -11.89 -6.99
CA GLU A 44 -14.93 -12.47 -5.69
C GLU A 44 -13.67 -12.81 -4.89
N TRP A 45 -12.64 -13.34 -5.57
CA TRP A 45 -11.33 -13.55 -4.98
C TRP A 45 -10.73 -12.22 -4.52
N PHE A 46 -10.73 -11.18 -5.37
CA PHE A 46 -10.28 -9.83 -5.02
C PHE A 46 -10.98 -9.24 -3.79
N ALA A 47 -12.32 -9.34 -3.76
CA ALA A 47 -13.12 -8.86 -2.64
C ALA A 47 -12.82 -9.64 -1.34
N LYS A 48 -12.44 -10.91 -1.44
CA LYS A 48 -12.20 -11.80 -0.30
C LYS A 48 -10.75 -11.76 0.21
N THR A 49 -9.76 -11.60 -0.67
CA THR A 49 -8.33 -11.57 -0.30
C THR A 49 -7.79 -10.17 -0.06
N GLY A 50 -8.62 -9.13 -0.16
CA GLY A 50 -8.17 -7.75 0.01
C GLY A 50 -7.13 -7.34 -1.04
N GLY A 51 -7.22 -7.93 -2.24
CA GLY A 51 -6.30 -7.66 -3.32
C GLY A 51 -6.32 -6.17 -3.72
N ILE A 52 -5.20 -5.49 -3.47
CA ILE A 52 -4.77 -4.26 -4.16
C ILE A 52 -5.64 -3.02 -3.92
N ALA A 53 -5.70 -2.54 -2.67
CA ALA A 53 -6.05 -1.15 -2.35
C ALA A 53 -5.12 -0.08 -3.00
N LYS A 54 -4.09 -0.48 -3.77
CA LYS A 54 -3.08 0.42 -4.36
C LYS A 54 -3.50 1.08 -5.69
N THR A 55 -4.32 0.46 -6.53
CA THR A 55 -4.58 1.00 -7.89
C THR A 55 -5.89 1.80 -8.00
N GLU A 56 -6.94 1.42 -7.27
CA GLU A 56 -8.20 2.18 -7.25
C GLU A 56 -8.05 3.47 -6.41
N ASN A 57 -7.41 3.39 -5.24
CA ASN A 57 -7.26 4.51 -4.31
C ASN A 57 -6.40 5.64 -4.90
N GLN A 58 -5.38 5.33 -5.70
CA GLN A 58 -4.58 6.36 -6.40
C GLN A 58 -5.35 7.08 -7.51
N ARG A 59 -6.27 6.41 -8.20
CA ARG A 59 -7.10 7.03 -9.26
C ARG A 59 -8.22 7.89 -8.69
N THR A 60 -8.79 7.53 -7.54
CA THR A 60 -9.86 8.29 -6.88
C THR A 60 -9.37 9.37 -5.92
N GLN A 61 -8.20 9.21 -5.28
CA GLN A 61 -7.64 10.25 -4.40
C GLN A 61 -7.06 11.44 -5.16
N LYS A 62 -6.46 11.23 -6.35
CA LYS A 62 -5.87 12.33 -7.13
C LYS A 62 -6.87 13.45 -7.47
N PRO A 63 -8.10 13.17 -7.93
CA PRO A 63 -9.11 14.20 -8.12
C PRO A 63 -9.66 14.76 -6.80
N ALA A 64 -9.76 13.97 -5.73
CA ALA A 64 -10.20 14.45 -4.43
C ALA A 64 -9.21 15.46 -3.82
N ARG A 65 -7.90 15.19 -3.93
CA ARG A 65 -6.84 16.09 -3.45
C ARG A 65 -6.77 17.39 -4.24
N ALA A 66 -6.95 17.34 -5.56
CA ALA A 66 -7.01 18.53 -6.40
C ALA A 66 -8.22 19.42 -6.06
N ARG A 67 -9.40 18.82 -5.85
CA ARG A 67 -10.60 19.55 -5.39
C ARG A 67 -10.39 20.17 -4.02
N ARG A 68 -9.73 19.48 -3.09
CA ARG A 68 -9.41 19.99 -1.75
C ARG A 68 -8.48 21.19 -1.80
N VAL A 69 -7.42 21.14 -2.62
CA VAL A 69 -6.51 22.29 -2.80
C VAL A 69 -7.27 23.50 -3.33
N GLU A 70 -8.21 23.30 -4.25
CA GLU A 70 -9.05 24.37 -4.77
C GLU A 70 -9.99 24.93 -3.71
N GLN A 71 -10.58 24.05 -2.89
CA GLN A 71 -11.44 24.47 -1.78
C GLN A 71 -10.69 25.27 -0.71
N ILE A 72 -9.46 24.87 -0.36
CA ILE A 72 -8.61 25.66 0.54
C ILE A 72 -8.31 27.04 -0.05
N ARG A 73 -8.10 27.14 -1.38
CA ARG A 73 -7.88 28.42 -2.05
C ARG A 73 -9.14 29.29 -2.11
N SER A 74 -10.34 28.70 -2.17
CA SER A 74 -11.59 29.46 -2.13
C SER A 74 -11.93 29.95 -0.73
N ASP A 75 -11.58 29.17 0.29
CA ASP A 75 -11.95 29.45 1.68
C ASP A 75 -10.99 30.45 2.36
N LEU A 76 -9.78 30.61 1.81
CA LEU A 76 -8.73 31.46 2.36
C LEU A 76 -8.40 32.63 1.44
N THR A 77 -8.08 33.78 2.02
CA THR A 77 -7.47 34.88 1.26
C THR A 77 -6.11 34.46 0.68
N ASP A 78 -5.63 35.10 -0.38
CA ASP A 78 -4.33 34.78 -1.00
C ASP A 78 -3.18 34.79 0.02
N THR A 79 -3.18 35.76 0.93
CA THR A 79 -2.17 35.87 2.00
C THR A 79 -2.28 34.73 3.01
N GLN A 80 -3.51 34.32 3.39
CA GLN A 80 -3.72 33.15 4.26
C GLN A 80 -3.31 31.87 3.57
N ALA A 81 -3.65 31.67 2.29
CA ALA A 81 -3.24 30.50 1.52
C ALA A 81 -1.70 30.42 1.39
N ALA A 82 -1.03 31.56 1.17
CA ALA A 82 0.43 31.62 1.15
C ALA A 82 1.05 31.25 2.51
N ALA A 83 0.48 31.75 3.61
CA ALA A 83 0.90 31.38 4.97
C ALA A 83 0.64 29.90 5.26
N PHE A 84 -0.51 29.37 4.82
CA PHE A 84 -0.94 27.99 5.01
C PHE A 84 0.10 26.99 4.49
N TRP A 85 0.53 27.15 3.24
CA TRP A 85 1.52 26.25 2.63
C TRP A 85 2.89 26.34 3.34
N ARG A 86 3.31 27.54 3.76
CA ARG A 86 4.56 27.74 4.50
C ARG A 86 4.53 27.10 5.89
N ILE A 87 3.37 27.11 6.57
CA ILE A 87 3.18 26.41 7.85
C ILE A 87 3.32 24.90 7.65
N LEU A 88 2.74 24.37 6.58
CA LEU A 88 2.86 22.95 6.25
C LEU A 88 4.31 22.56 5.94
N ASP A 89 5.09 23.46 5.36
CA ASP A 89 6.52 23.26 5.10
C ASP A 89 7.42 23.51 6.34
N GLY A 90 6.81 23.75 7.51
CA GLY A 90 7.53 23.85 8.79
C GLY A 90 8.17 25.21 9.04
N GLN A 91 7.81 26.26 8.30
CA GLN A 91 8.32 27.61 8.56
C GLN A 91 7.75 28.19 9.86
N SER A 92 8.55 29.00 10.56
CA SER A 92 8.14 29.68 11.79
C SER A 92 7.27 30.90 11.51
N ASP A 93 6.39 31.24 12.45
CA ASP A 93 5.43 32.36 12.31
C ASP A 93 6.12 33.70 12.11
N ALA A 94 7.30 33.88 12.74
CA ALA A 94 8.12 35.07 12.57
C ALA A 94 8.67 35.19 11.13
N ARG A 95 9.06 34.08 10.51
CA ARG A 95 9.54 34.06 9.13
C ARG A 95 8.39 34.30 8.15
N ILE A 96 7.25 33.65 8.38
CA ILE A 96 6.06 33.82 7.55
C ILE A 96 5.58 35.27 7.60
N GLY A 97 5.51 35.85 8.81
CA GLY A 97 5.12 37.25 8.99
C GLY A 97 6.05 38.21 8.23
N ARG A 98 7.36 38.03 8.35
CA ARG A 98 8.35 38.83 7.62
C ARG A 98 8.18 38.74 6.10
N ASP A 99 8.05 37.52 5.59
CA ASP A 99 8.01 37.29 4.14
C ASP A 99 6.69 37.74 3.49
N LEU A 100 5.59 37.77 4.26
CA LEU A 100 4.27 38.19 3.81
C LEU A 100 3.91 39.63 4.21
N GLY A 101 4.79 40.32 4.95
CA GLY A 101 4.54 41.67 5.44
C GLY A 101 3.40 41.77 6.47
N ILE A 102 3.18 40.72 7.26
CA ILE A 102 2.12 40.65 8.29
C ILE A 102 2.71 40.41 9.68
N ASP A 103 1.95 40.78 10.73
CA ASP A 103 2.39 40.52 12.10
C ASP A 103 2.37 39.02 12.42
N ARG A 104 3.31 38.58 13.27
CA ARG A 104 3.36 37.17 13.73
C ARG A 104 2.08 36.78 14.48
N GLY A 105 1.45 37.72 15.18
CA GLY A 105 0.21 37.55 15.90
C GLY A 105 -0.95 37.28 14.96
N THR A 106 -0.93 37.85 13.75
CA THR A 106 -1.92 37.56 12.70
C THR A 106 -1.82 36.09 12.26
N VAL A 107 -0.62 35.57 12.03
CA VAL A 107 -0.41 34.14 11.71
C VAL A 107 -0.88 33.24 12.85
N ALA A 108 -0.56 33.61 14.10
CA ALA A 108 -1.01 32.87 15.27
C ALA A 108 -2.55 32.91 15.45
N ALA A 109 -3.18 34.03 15.11
CA ALA A 109 -4.64 34.17 15.14
C ALA A 109 -5.30 33.27 14.08
N TRP A 110 -4.76 33.21 12.86
CA TRP A 110 -5.27 32.30 11.83
C TRP A 110 -5.17 30.84 12.24
N LYS A 111 -4.11 30.41 12.92
CA LYS A 111 -4.04 29.03 13.44
C LYS A 111 -5.12 28.68 14.47
N ARG A 112 -5.76 29.69 15.08
CA ARG A 112 -6.87 29.52 16.02
C ARG A 112 -8.23 29.71 15.35
N ASP A 113 -8.25 30.21 14.11
CA ASP A 113 -9.46 30.29 13.30
C ASP A 113 -9.93 28.85 12.98
N PRO A 114 -11.21 28.51 13.21
CA PRO A 114 -11.70 27.15 13.01
C PRO A 114 -11.55 26.64 11.57
N VAL A 115 -11.77 27.50 10.57
CA VAL A 115 -11.71 27.11 9.15
C VAL A 115 -10.26 26.82 8.77
N PHE A 116 -9.35 27.71 9.12
CA PHE A 116 -7.93 27.55 8.84
C PHE A 116 -7.32 26.34 9.59
N ALA A 117 -7.71 26.15 10.85
CA ALA A 117 -7.23 25.03 11.68
C ALA A 117 -7.74 23.67 11.16
N ALA A 118 -8.99 23.59 10.72
CA ALA A 118 -9.55 22.38 10.12
C ALA A 118 -8.75 21.96 8.87
N HIS A 119 -8.52 22.91 7.94
CA HIS A 119 -7.72 22.66 6.75
C HIS A 119 -6.29 22.21 7.08
N LEU A 120 -5.65 22.81 8.09
CA LEU A 120 -4.31 22.41 8.52
C LEU A 120 -4.29 20.98 9.10
N SER A 121 -5.28 20.63 9.92
CA SER A 121 -5.37 19.30 10.53
C SER A 121 -5.58 18.23 9.48
N GLU A 122 -6.48 18.46 8.52
CA GLU A 122 -6.77 17.51 7.44
C GLU A 122 -5.55 17.27 6.56
N VAL A 123 -4.87 18.33 6.11
CA VAL A 123 -3.70 18.18 5.23
C VAL A 123 -2.51 17.55 5.95
N ARG A 124 -2.38 17.75 7.26
CA ARG A 124 -1.38 17.04 8.08
C ARG A 124 -1.70 15.55 8.19
N ALA A 125 -2.95 15.18 8.47
CA ALA A 125 -3.38 13.79 8.52
C ALA A 125 -3.13 13.07 7.18
N ASP A 126 -3.39 13.74 6.05
CA ASP A 126 -3.05 13.22 4.71
C ASP A 126 -1.54 13.00 4.54
N ARG A 127 -0.71 13.97 4.96
CA ARG A 127 0.76 13.88 4.85
C ARG A 127 1.32 12.76 5.73
N ASP A 128 0.80 12.60 6.94
CA ASP A 128 1.23 11.55 7.87
C ASP A 128 0.85 10.17 7.33
N THR A 129 -0.34 10.03 6.76
CA THR A 129 -0.78 8.79 6.09
C THR A 129 0.14 8.47 4.91
N ALA A 130 0.43 9.45 4.06
CA ALA A 130 1.32 9.27 2.90
C ALA A 130 2.77 8.92 3.33
N ALA A 131 3.27 9.53 4.41
CA ALA A 131 4.58 9.21 4.95
C ALA A 131 4.63 7.78 5.51
N GLN A 132 3.57 7.34 6.20
CA GLN A 132 3.44 5.95 6.65
C GLN A 132 3.40 4.96 5.48
N GLU A 133 2.62 5.26 4.44
CA GLU A 133 2.55 4.41 3.23
C GLU A 133 3.90 4.29 2.53
N SER A 134 4.66 5.39 2.41
CA SER A 134 6.00 5.39 1.83
C SER A 134 6.99 4.57 2.68
N ALA A 135 6.94 4.69 4.00
CA ALA A 135 7.78 3.91 4.91
C ALA A 135 7.45 2.41 4.82
N VAL A 136 6.17 2.04 4.69
CA VAL A 136 5.75 0.66 4.47
C VAL A 136 6.22 0.16 3.10
N ALA A 137 6.11 0.98 2.05
CA ALA A 137 6.59 0.61 0.72
C ALA A 137 8.09 0.30 0.70
N GLY A 138 8.91 1.14 1.35
CA GLY A 138 10.36 0.87 1.47
C GLY A 138 10.67 -0.40 2.26
N LYS A 139 9.89 -0.71 3.30
CA LYS A 139 10.03 -1.99 4.04
C LYS A 139 9.66 -3.21 3.18
N VAL A 140 8.63 -3.09 2.35
CA VAL A 140 8.22 -4.17 1.43
C VAL A 140 9.30 -4.44 0.40
N GLU A 141 9.90 -3.39 -0.17
CA GLU A 141 11.00 -3.54 -1.14
C GLU A 141 12.23 -4.22 -0.51
N ALA A 142 12.58 -3.87 0.73
CA ALA A 142 13.64 -4.55 1.48
C ALA A 142 13.32 -6.04 1.70
N ILE A 143 12.09 -6.38 2.08
CA ILE A 143 11.66 -7.78 2.25
C ILE A 143 11.68 -8.55 0.93
N GLU A 144 11.30 -7.91 -0.18
CA GLU A 144 11.36 -8.54 -1.52
C GLU A 144 12.81 -8.77 -1.98
N ALA A 145 13.71 -7.84 -1.71
CA ALA A 145 15.14 -8.02 -1.95
C ALA A 145 15.71 -9.19 -1.14
N ASP A 146 15.42 -9.25 0.16
CA ASP A 146 15.84 -10.34 1.05
C ASP A 146 15.27 -11.69 0.58
N ARG A 147 14.02 -11.71 0.11
CA ARG A 147 13.38 -12.91 -0.42
C ARG A 147 14.06 -13.43 -1.69
N GLU A 148 14.51 -12.55 -2.58
CA GLU A 148 15.21 -12.95 -3.79
C GLU A 148 16.62 -13.48 -3.48
N VAL A 149 17.32 -12.88 -2.50
CA VAL A 149 18.58 -13.43 -1.96
C VAL A 149 18.37 -14.83 -1.39
N LEU A 150 17.34 -15.03 -0.57
CA LEU A 150 17.01 -16.35 -0.01
C LEU A 150 16.64 -17.36 -1.08
N ARG A 151 15.90 -16.95 -2.13
CA ARG A 151 15.58 -17.81 -3.26
C ARG A 151 16.84 -18.23 -4.02
N GLY A 152 17.76 -17.31 -4.29
CA GLY A 152 19.05 -17.60 -4.92
C GLY A 152 19.88 -18.58 -4.09
N LEU A 153 19.95 -18.37 -2.77
CA LEU A 153 20.63 -19.28 -1.84
C LEU A 153 19.99 -20.67 -1.81
N LEU A 154 18.66 -20.77 -1.81
CA LEU A 154 17.92 -22.03 -1.83
C LEU A 154 18.09 -22.80 -3.15
N VAL A 155 18.13 -22.11 -4.29
CA VAL A 155 18.42 -22.72 -5.60
C VAL A 155 19.85 -23.26 -5.62
N ASN A 156 20.84 -22.48 -5.15
CA ASN A 156 22.22 -22.95 -5.01
C ASN A 156 22.33 -24.11 -4.01
N PHE A 157 21.57 -24.10 -2.92
CA PHE A 157 21.53 -25.17 -1.93
C PHE A 157 20.99 -26.48 -2.50
N ARG A 158 19.97 -26.40 -3.36
CA ARG A 158 19.35 -27.57 -3.99
C ARG A 158 20.25 -28.17 -5.07
N VAL A 159 21.13 -27.37 -5.68
CA VAL A 159 22.09 -27.80 -6.70
C VAL A 159 23.38 -28.37 -6.09
N ALA A 160 23.82 -27.91 -4.91
CA ALA A 160 25.12 -28.28 -4.37
C ALA A 160 25.18 -29.64 -3.64
N GLY A 161 24.08 -30.16 -3.08
CA GLY A 161 24.08 -31.48 -2.41
C GLY A 161 25.15 -31.65 -1.31
N ASP A 162 25.77 -30.55 -0.84
CA ASP A 162 26.98 -30.59 -0.04
C ASP A 162 26.63 -30.60 1.47
N PRO A 163 26.93 -31.70 2.19
CA PRO A 163 26.62 -31.83 3.61
C PRO A 163 27.36 -30.84 4.51
N GLU A 164 28.54 -30.35 4.10
CA GLU A 164 29.30 -29.37 4.88
C GLU A 164 28.64 -27.99 4.87
N LEU A 165 28.09 -27.59 3.72
CA LEU A 165 27.38 -26.32 3.57
C LEU A 165 26.05 -26.34 4.34
N ARG A 166 25.37 -27.50 4.40
CA ARG A 166 24.17 -27.73 5.24
C ARG A 166 24.48 -27.49 6.72
N ALA A 167 25.60 -27.99 7.22
CA ALA A 167 25.98 -27.81 8.62
C ALA A 167 26.29 -26.34 8.96
N LYS A 168 26.99 -25.62 8.06
CA LYS A 168 27.35 -24.21 8.24
C LYS A 168 26.14 -23.26 8.17
N LEU A 169 25.15 -23.55 7.33
CA LEU A 169 23.99 -22.66 7.12
C LEU A 169 22.77 -23.02 8.00
N ALA A 170 22.78 -24.16 8.69
CA ALA A 170 21.73 -24.53 9.65
C ALA A 170 21.62 -23.55 10.83
N GLY A 171 22.72 -22.91 11.25
CA GLY A 171 22.71 -21.86 12.28
C GLY A 171 22.00 -20.58 11.81
N PRO A 172 22.48 -19.95 10.73
CA PRO A 172 21.86 -18.76 10.14
C PRO A 172 20.38 -18.95 9.75
N ILE A 173 20.00 -20.09 9.16
CA ILE A 173 18.61 -20.37 8.80
C ILE A 173 17.71 -20.45 10.03
N ARG A 174 18.18 -21.07 11.14
CA ARG A 174 17.43 -21.10 12.40
C ARG A 174 17.30 -19.72 13.04
N SER A 175 18.34 -18.90 12.94
CA SER A 175 18.31 -17.51 13.44
C SER A 175 17.30 -16.66 12.68
N ILE A 176 17.28 -16.75 11.34
CA ILE A 176 16.33 -16.01 10.50
C ILE A 176 14.91 -16.51 10.72
N ALA A 177 14.71 -17.83 10.85
CA ALA A 177 13.39 -18.41 11.14
C ALA A 177 12.86 -17.95 12.53
N ALA A 178 13.72 -17.86 13.54
CA ALA A 178 13.36 -17.35 14.86
C ALA A 178 13.00 -15.85 14.82
N ASP A 179 13.81 -15.04 14.13
CA ASP A 179 13.57 -13.59 14.00
C ASP A 179 12.27 -13.28 13.22
N VAL A 180 11.95 -14.10 12.21
CA VAL A 180 10.69 -14.00 11.46
C VAL A 180 9.49 -14.41 12.32
N MET A 181 9.65 -15.39 13.23
CA MET A 181 8.61 -15.79 14.18
C MET A 181 8.38 -14.74 15.29
N ASP A 182 9.43 -14.06 15.75
CA ASP A 182 9.35 -13.03 16.79
C ASP A 182 8.81 -11.67 16.28
N ARG A 183 9.07 -11.32 15.01
CA ARG A 183 8.69 -9.98 14.47
C ARG A 183 7.31 -9.91 13.82
N GLY A 184 6.54 -11.00 13.71
CA GLY A 184 5.24 -10.93 13.02
C GLY A 184 4.43 -12.22 12.91
N GLY A 185 3.99 -12.78 14.03
CA GLY A 185 2.65 -13.39 14.20
C GLY A 185 2.27 -14.65 13.40
N MET A 186 2.03 -15.76 14.10
CA MET A 186 0.91 -16.64 13.74
C MET A 186 -0.33 -16.24 14.55
N PRO A 187 -1.52 -16.13 13.92
CA PRO A 187 -2.76 -16.13 14.69
C PRO A 187 -2.88 -17.48 15.40
N LYS A 188 -3.29 -17.46 16.67
CA LYS A 188 -3.70 -18.65 17.41
C LYS A 188 -4.90 -19.28 16.69
N THR A 189 -4.66 -20.13 15.70
CA THR A 189 -5.70 -21.03 15.21
C THR A 189 -5.93 -22.06 16.30
N GLU A 190 -7.11 -21.95 16.89
CA GLU A 190 -7.86 -22.95 17.63
C GLU A 190 -7.16 -24.30 17.77
N ARG A 191 -6.77 -24.58 19.01
CA ARG A 191 -6.55 -25.94 19.50
C ARG A 191 -7.90 -26.64 19.42
N VAL A 192 -8.23 -27.22 18.26
CA VAL A 192 -9.28 -28.22 18.17
C VAL A 192 -8.78 -29.41 18.96
N GLU A 193 -9.30 -29.55 20.18
CA GLU A 193 -9.18 -30.76 20.97
C GLU A 193 -9.84 -31.90 20.19
N HIS A 194 -9.03 -32.71 19.53
CA HIS A 194 -9.36 -34.09 19.22
C HIS A 194 -8.54 -34.97 20.15
N SER A 195 -9.10 -35.19 21.33
CA SER A 195 -8.82 -36.35 22.14
C SER A 195 -10.08 -37.23 22.12
N GLY A 196 -10.17 -38.12 21.12
CA GLY A 196 -10.48 -39.52 21.45
C GLY A 196 -9.22 -40.10 22.12
N GLU A 197 -9.26 -41.08 22.98
CA GLU A 197 -10.24 -42.11 23.32
C GLU A 197 -10.01 -42.45 24.81
N VAL A 198 -11.03 -42.90 25.54
CA VAL A 198 -11.28 -44.29 25.98
C VAL A 198 -12.67 -44.33 26.63
#